data_AF-A0A9Q3FVA1-F1
#
_entry.id   AF-A0A9Q3FVA1-F1
#
_cell.length_a   1.000
_cell.length_b   1.000
_cell.length_c   1.000
_cell.angle_alpha   90.00
_cell.angle_beta   90.00
_cell.angle_gamma   90.00
#
_symmetry.space_group_name_H-M   'P 1'
#
loop_
_entity.id
_entity.type
_entity.pdbx_description
1 polymer ?
#
loop_
_entity_poly.entity_id
_entity_poly.type
_entity_poly.pdbx_seq_one_letter_code
_entity_poly.pdbx_strand_id
1 'polypeptide(L)'
;MSKEISVVSPNKDTHREEFVTDQLVEAQINPSLSSKMSHKLIDVLYTYKNAFSSDNEPLGAIRGHEVDITLNIERPYPPVLK
;
A
#
# COMPACT_ATOMS: atom_id res chain seq x y z
N MET A 1 -19.17 12.86 -46.12
CA MET A 1 -19.64 12.43 -44.79
C MET A 1 -18.54 11.58 -44.18
N SER A 2 -17.49 12.20 -43.64
CA SER A 2 -16.37 11.50 -43.03
C SER A 2 -16.63 11.44 -41.53
N LYS A 3 -16.86 10.24 -40.99
CA LYS A 3 -16.94 10.03 -39.55
C LYS A 3 -15.52 10.10 -38.99
N GLU A 4 -15.21 11.19 -38.29
CA GLU A 4 -14.00 11.29 -37.48
C GLU A 4 -14.08 10.25 -36.36
N ILE A 5 -13.11 9.34 -36.35
CA ILE A 5 -12.97 8.34 -35.30
C ILE A 5 -12.46 9.10 -34.07
N SER A 6 -13.38 9.42 -33.17
CA SER A 6 -13.03 9.94 -31.84
C SER A 6 -12.19 8.88 -31.14
N VAL A 7 -10.90 9.18 -30.93
CA VAL A 7 -10.02 8.41 -30.05
C VAL A 7 -10.61 8.53 -28.65
N VAL A 8 -11.37 7.52 -28.24
CA VAL A 8 -11.81 7.37 -26.86
C VAL A 8 -10.54 7.18 -26.04
N SER A 9 -10.09 8.26 -25.40
CA SER A 9 -9.10 8.21 -24.33
C SER A 9 -9.51 7.08 -23.37
N PRO A 10 -8.62 6.15 -23.02
CA PRO A 10 -9.00 5.03 -22.17
C PRO A 10 -9.50 5.62 -20.85
N ASN A 11 -10.70 5.22 -20.44
CA ASN A 11 -11.29 5.56 -19.16
C ASN A 11 -10.22 5.41 -18.09
N LYS A 12 -9.82 6.52 -17.47
CA LYS A 12 -9.07 6.46 -16.22
C LYS A 12 -9.99 5.79 -15.23
N ASP A 13 -9.68 4.56 -14.84
CA ASP A 13 -10.46 3.80 -13.88
C ASP A 13 -10.53 4.60 -12.57
N THR A 14 -11.67 5.23 -12.29
CA THR A 14 -11.87 6.10 -11.12
C THR A 14 -11.46 5.37 -9.83
N HIS A 15 -11.79 4.08 -9.72
CA HIS A 15 -11.47 3.24 -8.57
C HIS A 15 -9.96 2.98 -8.39
N ARG A 16 -9.17 3.04 -9.48
CA ARG A 16 -7.71 2.91 -9.42
C ARG A 16 -7.09 4.20 -8.89
N GLU A 17 -7.60 5.36 -9.29
CA GLU A 17 -7.14 6.66 -8.78
C GLU A 17 -7.51 6.86 -7.30
N GLU A 18 -8.71 6.43 -6.89
CA GLU A 18 -9.12 6.38 -5.48
C GLU A 18 -8.19 5.47 -4.66
N PHE A 19 -7.89 4.25 -5.14
CA PHE A 19 -6.94 3.36 -4.48
C PHE A 19 -5.55 3.98 -4.30
N VAL A 20 -5.05 4.70 -5.31
CA VAL A 20 -3.74 5.37 -5.21
C VAL A 20 -3.78 6.48 -4.16
N THR A 21 -4.86 7.26 -4.13
CA THR A 21 -4.99 8.41 -3.24
C THR A 21 -5.23 8.00 -1.79
N ASP A 22 -6.03 6.96 -1.57
CA ASP A 22 -6.45 6.56 -0.24
C ASP A 22 -5.47 5.58 0.42
N GLN A 23 -4.87 4.67 -0.35
CA GLN A 23 -4.05 3.58 0.21
C GLN A 23 -2.55 3.69 -0.12
N LEU A 24 -2.20 4.28 -1.26
CA LEU A 24 -0.78 4.39 -1.68
C LEU A 24 -0.13 5.73 -1.37
N VAL A 25 -0.88 6.73 -0.89
CA VAL A 25 -0.30 8.04 -0.50
C VAL A 25 0.70 7.89 0.65
N GLU A 26 0.43 7.00 1.61
CA GLU A 26 1.35 6.71 2.71
C GLU A 26 2.41 5.65 2.36
N ALA A 27 2.29 5.00 1.20
CA ALA A 27 3.21 3.96 0.79
C ALA A 27 4.57 4.55 0.39
N GLN A 28 5.62 4.12 1.08
CA GLN A 28 7.01 4.48 0.77
C GLN A 28 7.51 3.68 -0.44
N ILE A 29 7.02 4.02 -1.64
CA ILE A 29 7.54 3.46 -2.89
C ILE A 29 8.92 4.07 -3.17
N ASN A 30 9.89 3.22 -3.51
CA ASN A 30 11.26 3.64 -3.75
C ASN A 30 11.33 4.75 -4.82
N PRO A 31 11.92 5.93 -4.53
CA PRO A 31 12.01 7.04 -5.48
C PRO A 31 12.96 6.77 -6.66
N SER A 32 13.84 5.76 -6.56
CA SER A 32 14.73 5.36 -7.66
C SER A 32 14.01 4.56 -8.75
N LEU A 33 12.73 4.24 -8.58
CA LEU A 33 11.96 3.48 -9.56
C LEU A 33 11.67 4.37 -10.79
N SER A 34 11.87 3.82 -11.99
CA SER A 34 11.49 4.56 -13.20
C SER A 34 9.97 4.75 -13.28
N SER A 35 9.52 5.83 -13.91
CA SER A 35 8.08 6.12 -14.06
C SER A 35 7.29 4.94 -14.66
N LYS A 36 7.86 4.22 -15.63
CA LYS A 36 7.24 3.02 -16.21
C LYS A 36 7.09 1.88 -15.19
N MET A 37 8.11 1.67 -14.37
CA MET A 37 8.07 0.65 -13.32
C MET A 37 7.07 1.03 -12.23
N SER A 38 6.96 2.31 -11.88
CA SER A 38 6.02 2.75 -10.84
C SER A 38 4.58 2.54 -11.29
N HIS A 39 4.27 2.88 -12.54
CA HIS A 39 2.94 2.60 -13.10
C HIS A 39 2.63 1.10 -13.09
N LYS A 40 3.59 0.28 -13.54
CA LYS A 40 3.41 -1.18 -13.56
C LYS A 40 3.24 -1.77 -12.15
N LEU A 41 3.96 -1.23 -11.16
CA LEU A 41 3.82 -1.61 -9.76
C LEU A 41 2.42 -1.28 -9.24
N ILE A 42 1.93 -0.07 -9.49
CA ILE A 42 0.58 0.36 -9.10
C ILE A 42 -0.48 -0.56 -9.73
N ASP A 43 -0.31 -0.93 -11.00
CA ASP A 43 -1.23 -1.84 -11.69
C ASP A 43 -1.25 -3.22 -11.04
N VAL A 44 -0.08 -3.76 -10.66
CA VAL A 44 0.03 -5.04 -9.94
C VAL A 44 -0.65 -4.94 -8.58
N LEU A 45 -0.35 -3.89 -7.80
CA LEU A 45 -0.92 -3.70 -6.46
C LEU A 45 -2.44 -3.55 -6.51
N TYR A 46 -2.96 -2.81 -7.49
CA TYR A 46 -4.41 -2.66 -7.68
C TYR A 46 -5.07 -3.98 -8.10
N THR A 47 -4.46 -4.71 -9.04
CA THR A 47 -4.96 -6.01 -9.53
C THR A 47 -5.05 -7.04 -8.40
N TYR A 48 -4.06 -7.06 -7.52
CA TYR A 48 -3.97 -8.03 -6.42
C TYR A 48 -4.30 -7.42 -5.05
N LYS A 49 -5.01 -6.29 -5.00
CA LYS A 49 -5.27 -5.57 -3.73
C LYS A 49 -5.88 -6.48 -2.65
N ASN A 50 -6.80 -7.34 -3.03
CA ASN A 50 -7.47 -8.30 -2.12
C ASN A 50 -6.53 -9.37 -1.51
N ALA A 51 -5.31 -9.54 -2.06
CA ALA A 51 -4.30 -10.42 -1.46
C ALA A 51 -3.54 -9.73 -0.31
N PHE A 52 -3.57 -8.39 -0.25
CA PHE A 52 -2.80 -7.56 0.67
C PHE A 52 -3.67 -6.66 1.56
N SER A 53 -4.99 -6.65 1.34
CA SER A 53 -5.99 -5.89 2.10
C SER A 53 -7.25 -6.75 2.31
N SER A 54 -7.91 -6.60 3.45
CA SER A 54 -9.24 -7.18 3.71
C SER A 54 -10.31 -6.09 3.55
N ASP A 55 -11.59 -6.47 3.47
CA ASP A 55 -12.72 -5.52 3.38
C ASP A 55 -12.73 -4.45 4.48
N ASN A 56 -12.08 -4.70 5.61
CA ASN A 56 -12.00 -3.79 6.77
C ASN A 56 -10.61 -3.19 7.00
N GLU A 57 -9.56 -3.70 6.35
CA GLU A 57 -8.17 -3.41 6.71
C GLU A 57 -7.38 -2.97 5.46
N PRO A 58 -6.68 -1.82 5.51
CA PRO A 58 -5.99 -1.25 4.36
C PRO A 58 -4.81 -2.13 3.90
N LEU A 59 -4.28 -1.83 2.72
CA LEU A 59 -3.13 -2.53 2.16
C LEU A 59 -1.96 -2.61 3.17
N GLY A 60 -1.50 -3.82 3.47
CA GLY A 60 -0.39 -4.06 4.40
C GLY A 60 -0.81 -4.42 5.84
N ALA A 61 -2.08 -4.27 6.19
CA ALA A 61 -2.66 -4.81 7.42
C ALA A 61 -3.00 -6.30 7.21
N ILE A 62 -1.96 -7.13 7.10
CA ILE A 62 -2.11 -8.58 6.97
C ILE A 62 -2.34 -9.16 8.37
N ARG A 63 -3.56 -9.66 8.62
CA ARG A 63 -3.90 -10.36 9.86
C ARG A 63 -2.89 -11.45 10.19
N GLY A 64 -2.34 -11.39 11.42
CA GLY A 64 -1.33 -12.35 11.90
C GLY A 64 0.12 -11.99 11.56
N HIS A 65 0.38 -10.84 10.94
CA HIS A 65 1.73 -10.26 10.80
C HIS A 65 1.90 -8.99 11.66
N GLU A 66 1.06 -8.83 12.69
CA GLU A 66 1.17 -7.75 13.66
C GLU A 66 2.43 -7.95 14.51
N VAL A 67 3.26 -6.91 14.62
CA VAL A 67 4.43 -6.90 15.50
C VAL A 67 4.06 -6.12 16.76
N ASP A 68 3.95 -6.83 17.89
CA ASP A 68 3.81 -6.20 19.20
C ASP A 68 5.18 -5.76 19.70
N ILE A 69 5.44 -4.45 19.69
CA ILE A 69 6.70 -3.86 20.19
C ILE A 69 6.45 -3.37 21.61
N THR A 70 6.72 -4.21 22.59
CA THR A 70 6.67 -3.82 24.01
C THR A 70 8.02 -3.24 24.45
N LEU A 71 8.05 -1.95 24.79
CA LEU A 71 9.22 -1.33 25.41
C LEU A 71 9.29 -1.70 26.89
N ASN A 72 10.07 -2.73 27.22
CA ASN A 72 10.31 -3.10 28.61
C ASN A 72 11.27 -2.10 29.28
N ILE A 73 10.70 -1.09 29.95
CA ILE A 73 11.40 -0.23 30.91
C ILE A 73 11.28 -0.80 32.32
N GLU A 74 11.58 -2.09 32.49
CA GLU A 74 11.73 -2.65 33.83
C GLU A 74 13.10 -2.27 34.39
N ARG A 75 13.13 -1.65 35.57
CA ARG A 75 14.39 -1.47 36.30
C ARG A 75 14.88 -2.86 36.70
N PRO A 76 16.15 -3.24 36.47
CA PRO A 76 16.68 -4.48 37.03
C PRO A 76 16.66 -4.34 38.56
N TYR A 77 15.66 -4.95 39.22
CA TYR A 77 15.54 -5.00 40.68
C TYR A 77 16.08 -6.33 41.20
N PRO A 78 16.63 -6.35 42.42
CA PRO A 78 17.89 -5.74 42.85
C PRO A 78 18.97 -6.84 43.07
N PRO A 79 20.27 -6.50 43.18
CA PRO A 79 21.26 -7.46 43.66
C PRO A 79 20.96 -7.79 45.12
N VAL A 80 20.63 -9.06 45.38
CA VAL A 80 20.50 -9.61 46.73
C VAL A 80 21.87 -9.50 47.39
N LEU A 81 22.03 -8.55 48.31
CA LEU A 81 23.17 -8.51 49.22
C LEU A 81 22.93 -9.56 50.30
N LYS A 82 23.76 -10.63 50.31
CA LYS A 82 23.87 -11.56 51.43
C LYS A 82 24.75 -10.96 52.52
#